data_AF-A0A0R3RJC5-F1
#
_entry.id   AF-A0A0R3RJC5-F1
#
_cell.length_a   1.000
_cell.length_b   1.000
_cell.length_c   1.000
_cell.angle_alpha   90.00
_cell.angle_beta   90.00
_cell.angle_gamma   90.00
#
_symmetry.space_group_name_H-M   'P 1'
#
loop_
_entity.id
_entity.type
_entity.pdbx_description
1 polymer ?
#
loop_
_entity_poly.entity_id
_entity_poly.type
_entity_poly.pdbx_seq_one_letter_code
_entity_poly.pdbx_strand_id
1 'polypeptide(L)'
;MARMSYAELDDKYNPGPTLPDGSVNFECHCVGHLVASPCGHEFREAIKCQKSAGESELEEGACATEFMNFMKCVVRTECFKSGFVSLVLNLRDFHIW
;
A
#
# COMPACT_ATOMS: atom_id res chain seq x y z
N MET A 1 27.25 25.63 -10.78
CA MET A 1 26.35 24.50 -10.46
C MET A 1 25.38 24.39 -11.62
N ALA A 2 25.39 23.27 -12.35
CA ALA A 2 24.46 23.10 -13.47
C ALA A 2 23.04 22.91 -12.91
N ARG A 3 22.06 23.62 -13.49
CA ARG A 3 20.64 23.48 -13.16
C ARG A 3 20.11 22.27 -13.93
N MET A 4 19.84 21.17 -13.24
CA MET A 4 19.14 20.02 -13.82
C MET A 4 17.72 20.42 -14.25
N SER A 5 17.23 19.83 -15.33
CA SER A 5 15.82 19.96 -15.73
C SER A 5 14.89 19.22 -14.75
N TYR A 6 13.61 19.57 -14.74
CA TYR A 6 12.62 18.88 -13.90
C TYR A 6 12.50 17.39 -14.25
N ALA A 7 12.57 17.03 -15.54
CA ALA A 7 12.54 15.64 -15.98
C ALA A 7 13.71 14.83 -15.41
N GLU A 8 14.92 15.38 -15.45
CA GLU A 8 16.10 14.72 -14.87
C GLU A 8 16.03 14.59 -13.34
N LEU A 9 15.32 15.51 -12.67
CA LEU A 9 15.10 15.41 -11.22
C LEU A 9 14.05 14.35 -10.90
N ASP A 10 12.96 14.27 -11.67
CA ASP A 10 11.90 13.29 -11.47
C ASP A 10 12.42 11.86 -11.68
N ASP A 11 13.09 11.59 -12.81
CA ASP A 11 13.68 10.27 -13.08
C ASP A 11 14.68 9.84 -11.99
N LYS A 12 15.44 10.79 -11.44
CA LYS A 12 16.48 10.52 -10.44
C LYS A 12 15.90 10.23 -9.05
N TYR A 13 14.85 10.95 -8.63
CA TYR A 13 14.31 10.86 -7.27
C TYR A 13 12.98 10.10 -7.17
N ASN A 14 12.38 9.77 -8.31
CA ASN A 14 11.13 9.02 -8.41
C ASN A 14 11.26 7.89 -9.45
N PRO A 15 12.08 6.85 -9.19
CA PRO A 15 12.43 5.80 -10.17
C PRO A 15 11.27 4.84 -10.54
N GLY A 16 10.02 5.23 -10.30
CA GLY A 16 8.84 4.46 -10.68
C GLY A 16 8.64 3.17 -9.89
N PRO A 17 7.60 2.38 -10.23
CA PRO A 17 7.18 1.20 -9.47
C PRO A 17 7.95 -0.08 -9.81
N THR A 18 8.84 -0.08 -10.80
CA THR A 18 9.58 -1.27 -11.24
C THR A 18 11.09 -0.97 -11.22
N LEU A 19 11.85 -1.82 -10.56
CA LEU A 19 13.31 -1.74 -10.50
C LEU A 19 13.95 -2.18 -11.82
N PRO A 20 15.23 -1.83 -12.09
CA PRO A 20 15.92 -2.23 -13.32
C PRO A 20 16.01 -3.74 -13.54
N ASP A 21 15.92 -4.54 -12.47
CA ASP A 21 15.89 -6.01 -12.53
C ASP A 21 14.49 -6.58 -12.83
N GLY A 22 13.48 -5.72 -13.01
CA GLY A 22 12.09 -6.09 -13.27
C GLY A 22 11.25 -6.35 -12.02
N SER A 23 11.86 -6.35 -10.83
CA SER A 23 11.15 -6.53 -9.57
C SER A 23 10.38 -5.26 -9.16
N VAL A 24 9.52 -5.38 -8.17
CA VAL A 24 8.69 -4.27 -7.69
C VAL A 24 9.52 -3.34 -6.80
N ASN A 25 9.45 -2.04 -7.07
CA ASN A 25 10.02 -1.02 -6.20
C ASN A 25 9.07 -0.71 -5.03
N PHE A 26 9.25 -1.39 -3.90
CA PHE A 26 8.45 -1.16 -2.69
C PHE A 26 8.78 0.14 -1.95
N GLU A 27 9.88 0.80 -2.31
CA GLU A 27 10.26 2.11 -1.77
C GLU A 27 9.66 3.26 -2.60
N CYS A 28 8.96 2.96 -3.70
CA CYS A 28 8.25 3.97 -4.47
C CYS A 28 7.23 4.69 -3.58
N HIS A 29 7.29 6.03 -3.56
CA HIS A 29 6.48 6.86 -2.66
C HIS A 29 4.97 6.60 -2.78
N CYS A 30 4.50 6.13 -3.94
CA CYS A 30 3.11 5.74 -4.19
C CYS A 30 2.62 4.61 -3.27
N VAL A 31 3.51 3.69 -2.89
CA VAL A 31 3.15 2.48 -2.11
C VAL A 31 3.88 2.38 -0.78
N GLY A 32 4.89 3.20 -0.53
CA GLY A 32 5.70 3.14 0.69
C GLY A 32 4.88 3.19 1.98
N HIS A 33 3.79 3.95 2.00
CA HIS A 33 2.89 4.03 3.16
C HIS A 33 2.12 2.71 3.44
N LEU A 34 1.82 1.92 2.40
CA LEU A 34 1.18 0.60 2.53
C LEU A 34 2.22 -0.45 2.97
N VAL A 35 3.43 -0.37 2.42
CA VAL A 35 4.56 -1.25 2.74
C VAL A 35 5.00 -1.08 4.20
N ALA A 36 4.95 0.15 4.72
CA ALA A 36 5.26 0.49 6.11
C ALA A 36 4.08 0.29 7.09
N SER A 37 2.92 -0.19 6.60
CA SER A 37 1.77 -0.48 7.46
C SER A 37 1.95 -1.78 8.26
N PRO A 38 1.15 -2.01 9.32
CA PRO A 38 1.08 -3.31 10.01
C PRO A 38 0.76 -4.50 9.10
N CYS A 39 0.19 -4.25 7.91
CA CYS A 39 -0.16 -5.25 6.90
C CYS A 39 0.77 -5.22 5.68
N GLY A 40 1.93 -4.57 5.82
CA GLY A 40 2.87 -4.39 4.72
C GLY A 40 3.46 -5.70 4.18
N HIS A 41 3.52 -6.76 4.99
CA HIS A 41 3.96 -8.07 4.53
C HIS A 41 2.97 -8.65 3.53
N GLU A 42 1.69 -8.74 3.89
CA GLU A 42 0.64 -9.25 3.02
C GLU A 42 0.48 -8.39 1.76
N PHE A 43 0.64 -7.07 1.88
CA PHE A 43 0.66 -6.16 0.73
C PHE A 43 1.79 -6.52 -0.25
N ARG A 44 3.03 -6.74 0.23
CA ARG A 44 4.16 -7.10 -0.63
C ARG A 44 3.91 -8.40 -1.38
N GLU A 45 3.32 -9.40 -0.73
CA GLU A 45 3.02 -10.68 -1.37
C GLU A 45 1.93 -10.54 -2.45
N ALA A 46 0.87 -9.77 -2.20
CA ALA A 46 -0.16 -9.48 -3.19
C ALA A 46 0.41 -8.78 -4.43
N ILE A 47 1.25 -7.76 -4.25
CA ILE A 47 1.84 -7.00 -5.37
C ILE A 47 2.88 -7.82 -6.13
N LYS A 48 3.68 -8.67 -5.47
CA LYS A 48 4.58 -9.60 -6.17
C LYS A 48 3.80 -10.57 -7.04
N CYS A 49 2.71 -11.13 -6.53
CA CYS A 49 1.85 -12.03 -7.31
C CYS A 49 1.27 -11.29 -8.52
N GLN A 50 0.67 -10.11 -8.29
CA GLN A 50 0.09 -9.30 -9.37
C GLN A 50 1.12 -8.94 -10.44
N LYS A 51 2.37 -8.64 -10.06
CA LYS A 51 3.46 -8.33 -11.01
C LYS A 51 3.85 -9.54 -11.86
N SER A 52 3.74 -10.75 -11.31
CA SER A 52 4.06 -11.99 -12.03
C SER A 52 2.93 -12.53 -12.90
N ALA A 53 1.69 -12.15 -12.62
CA ALA A 53 0.51 -12.62 -13.35
C ALA A 53 0.24 -11.78 -14.60
N GLY A 54 -0.22 -12.41 -15.68
CA GLY A 54 -0.77 -11.73 -16.85
C GLY A 54 -2.15 -11.12 -16.57
N GLU A 55 -2.57 -10.18 -17.42
CA GLU A 55 -3.86 -9.49 -17.30
C GLU A 55 -5.05 -10.46 -17.31
N SER A 56 -5.09 -11.41 -18.25
CA SER A 56 -6.13 -12.43 -18.33
C SER A 56 -6.17 -13.36 -17.11
N GLU A 57 -5.01 -13.68 -16.54
CA GLU A 57 -4.93 -14.51 -15.33
C GLU A 57 -5.53 -13.77 -14.12
N LEU A 58 -5.30 -12.46 -14.02
CA LEU A 58 -5.92 -11.63 -12.97
C LEU A 58 -7.45 -11.56 -13.13
N GLU A 59 -7.96 -11.45 -14.36
CA GLU A 59 -9.40 -11.52 -14.65
C GLU A 59 -10.01 -12.87 -14.25
N GLU A 60 -9.25 -13.95 -14.41
CA GLU A 60 -9.62 -15.30 -13.97
C GLU A 60 -9.43 -15.53 -12.45
N GLY A 61 -8.92 -14.54 -11.73
CA GLY A 61 -8.80 -14.57 -10.26
C GLY A 61 -7.43 -14.99 -9.73
N ALA A 62 -6.38 -14.98 -10.54
CA ALA A 62 -5.02 -15.11 -10.05
C ALA A 62 -4.73 -14.07 -8.95
N CYS A 63 -3.94 -14.46 -7.96
CA CYS A 63 -3.57 -13.62 -6.81
C CYS A 63 -4.71 -13.26 -5.83
N ALA A 64 -5.90 -13.83 -5.99
CA ALA A 64 -7.03 -13.57 -5.10
C ALA A 64 -6.71 -13.97 -3.64
N THR A 65 -5.93 -15.03 -3.43
CA THR A 65 -5.57 -15.49 -2.07
C THR A 65 -4.70 -14.47 -1.35
N GLU A 66 -3.66 -13.97 -2.01
CA GLU A 66 -2.70 -12.99 -1.51
C GLU A 66 -3.40 -11.67 -1.23
N PHE A 67 -4.24 -11.21 -2.15
CA PHE A 67 -5.07 -10.02 -1.95
C PHE A 67 -6.02 -10.19 -0.77
N MET A 68 -6.70 -11.34 -0.65
CA MET A 68 -7.59 -11.59 0.49
C MET A 68 -6.85 -11.70 1.81
N ASN A 69 -5.61 -12.17 1.84
CA ASN A 69 -4.78 -12.16 3.04
C ASN A 69 -4.44 -10.73 3.47
N PHE A 70 -4.12 -9.85 2.51
CA PHE A 70 -3.94 -8.42 2.77
C PHE A 70 -5.23 -7.79 3.34
N MET A 71 -6.38 -8.03 2.69
CA MET A 71 -7.67 -7.50 3.16
C MET A 71 -8.06 -8.01 4.55
N LYS A 72 -7.81 -9.29 4.85
CA LYS A 72 -8.01 -9.86 6.20
C LYS A 72 -7.15 -9.15 7.24
N CYS A 73 -5.88 -8.86 6.93
CA CYS A 73 -5.03 -8.11 7.84
C CYS A 73 -5.56 -6.70 8.09
N VAL A 74 -5.93 -5.98 7.03
CA VAL A 74 -6.46 -4.61 7.11
C VAL A 74 -7.71 -4.55 8.00
N VAL A 75 -8.65 -5.48 7.78
CA VAL A 75 -9.89 -5.55 8.57
C VAL A 75 -9.59 -5.89 10.03
N ARG A 76 -8.71 -6.89 10.28
CA ARG A 76 -8.34 -7.30 11.64
C ARG A 76 -7.62 -6.21 12.43
N THR A 77 -6.77 -5.43 11.76
CA THR A 77 -5.96 -4.38 12.40
C THR A 77 -6.66 -3.03 12.41
N GLU A 78 -7.85 -2.93 11.83
CA GLU A 78 -8.58 -1.67 11.66
C GLU A 78 -7.72 -0.58 11.00
N CYS A 79 -6.83 -0.97 10.08
CA CYS A 79 -5.75 -0.09 9.56
C CYS A 79 -6.27 1.20 8.89
N PHE A 80 -7.52 1.18 8.38
CA PHE A 80 -8.18 2.34 7.77
C PHE A 80 -9.17 3.06 8.70
N LYS A 81 -9.27 2.65 9.96
CA LYS A 81 -10.16 3.29 10.93
C LYS A 81 -9.51 4.62 11.35
N SER A 82 -9.80 5.66 10.57
CA SER A 82 -9.59 7.04 10.97
C SER A 82 -10.16 7.20 12.39
N GLY A 83 -9.39 7.80 13.30
CA GLY A 83 -9.70 7.93 14.74
C GLY A 83 -11.04 8.59 15.07
N PHE A 84 -11.83 8.96 14.07
CA PHE A 84 -13.19 9.48 14.18
C PHE A 84 -14.18 8.52 14.84
N VAL A 85 -14.04 7.19 14.65
CA VAL A 85 -15.00 6.22 15.23
C VAL A 85 -14.86 6.11 16.75
N SER A 86 -13.68 6.39 17.32
CA SER A 86 -13.50 6.42 18.77
C SER A 86 -14.15 7.66 19.42
N LEU A 87 -14.28 8.76 18.67
CA LEU A 87 -14.95 9.96 19.14
C LEU A 87 -16.49 9.84 19.08
N VAL A 88 -17.03 9.10 18.11
CA VAL A 88 -18.49 8.97 17.91
C VAL A 88 -19.10 7.83 18.74
N LEU A 89 -18.31 6.79 19.10
CA LEU A 89 -18.81 5.65 19.89
C LEU A 89 -18.59 5.77 21.41
N ASN A 90 -17.87 6.80 21.89
CA ASN A 90 -17.80 7.11 23.33
C ASN A 90 -18.96 8.01 23.78
N LEU A 91 -20.19 7.47 23.71
CA LEU A 91 -21.35 8.02 24.44
C LEU A 91 -21.29 7.74 25.95
N ARG A 92 -20.08 7.61 26.54
CA ARG A 92 -19.87 7.40 27.98
C ARG A 92 -19.04 8.50 28.66
N ASP A 93 -18.63 9.55 27.95
CA ASP A 93 -17.93 10.70 28.54
C ASP A 93 -18.83 11.90 28.84
N PHE A 94 -20.17 11.76 28.73
CA PHE A 94 -21.13 12.82 29.08
C PHE A 94 -21.60 12.78 30.54
N HIS A 95 -20.74 12.33 31.45
CA HIS A 95 -21.01 12.45 32.88
C HIS A 95 -19.71 12.82 33.59
N ILE A 96 -19.49 14.13 33.77
CA ILE A 96 -18.86 14.80 34.93
C ILE A 96 -18.39 16.22 34.50
N TRP A 97 -19.11 17.21 35.04
CA TRP A 97 -18.95 18.70 35.02
C TRP A 97 -19.12 19.44 33.70
#